data_AF-Q0RQA5-F1
#
_entry.id   AF-Q0RQA5-F1
#
_cell.length_a   1.000
_cell.length_b   1.000
_cell.length_c   1.000
_cell.angle_alpha   90.00
_cell.angle_beta   90.00
_cell.angle_gamma   90.00
#
_symmetry.space_group_name_H-M   'P 1'
#
loop_
_entity.id
_entity.type
_entity.pdbx_description
1 polymer ?
#
loop_
_entity_poly.entity_id
_entity_poly.type
_entity_poly.pdbx_seq_one_letter_code
_entity_poly.pdbx_strand_id
1 'polypeptide(L)'
;MAGPAQTGPDVAEAALLAGMARLAGRLRPDQAGGPPAVVSRRDDRLIVRCGEVILKAHADTVDPEHLAARLRFAARPALRPVLLTPLELAAVPGTYAVRVGAHQVSAWPAGANLGTEDADDAPWEQSAALLARLHRVPVSPADLTELPPATVLRRLTDRVNRLRGHAGHPLVDPVLAAWTTLTEPSPPPPPSTAPPPHAAPLPHAAPLPHAAPLPSTTPPTARPAPTASPALTSATPLSPLPSPPAAIRAGRPTTVIHGDWHFGQLVALPAAGWRIIDVDDLGLGDPAWDLARPAAWFATGLLPVEIWARFLDAYAACGGPAVTDRGDPWAALDLPARALTVEYAATAVAAHLNAAHLNDRHRDDRHRGVDARAADRPDAAWETELDEVGLAFVDACARIAGTAGDASRSRLCGG
;
A
#
# COMPACT_ATOMS: atom_id res chain seq x y z
N MET A 1 -15.68 -20.08 -45.46
CA MET A 1 -16.01 -19.09 -44.42
C MET A 1 -15.17 -19.42 -43.20
N ALA A 2 -13.99 -18.81 -43.05
CA ALA A 2 -13.25 -18.91 -41.80
C ALA A 2 -14.03 -18.15 -40.72
N GLY A 3 -14.21 -18.74 -39.53
CA GLY A 3 -14.76 -18.01 -38.40
C GLY A 3 -13.85 -16.83 -38.03
N PRO A 4 -14.39 -15.77 -37.38
CA PRO A 4 -13.56 -14.65 -36.95
C PRO A 4 -12.42 -15.19 -36.09
N ALA A 5 -11.18 -14.86 -36.46
CA ALA A 5 -10.00 -15.25 -35.70
C ALA A 5 -10.16 -14.74 -34.27
N GLN A 6 -9.98 -15.62 -33.29
CA GLN A 6 -9.99 -15.24 -31.88
C GLN A 6 -8.76 -14.38 -31.60
N THR A 7 -8.87 -13.07 -31.82
CA THR A 7 -7.87 -12.07 -31.43
C THR A 7 -8.37 -11.35 -30.19
N GLY A 8 -8.52 -12.12 -29.10
CA GLY A 8 -9.01 -11.66 -27.80
C GLY A 8 -7.99 -11.90 -26.68
N PRO A 9 -8.28 -11.42 -25.45
CA PRO A 9 -7.39 -11.55 -24.29
C PRO A 9 -6.96 -13.00 -24.02
N ASP A 10 -7.86 -13.96 -24.20
CA ASP A 10 -7.60 -15.40 -24.02
C ASP A 10 -6.41 -15.92 -24.85
N VAL A 11 -6.20 -15.37 -26.06
CA VAL A 11 -5.09 -15.79 -26.94
C VAL A 11 -3.77 -15.14 -26.52
N ALA A 12 -3.80 -13.92 -25.98
CA ALA A 12 -2.63 -13.30 -25.37
C ALA A 12 -2.21 -14.06 -24.09
N GLU A 13 -3.17 -14.45 -23.25
CA GLU A 13 -2.88 -15.26 -22.06
C GLU A 13 -2.40 -16.67 -22.42
N ALA A 14 -3.02 -17.34 -23.38
CA ALA A 14 -2.54 -18.65 -23.86
C ALA A 14 -1.10 -18.58 -24.41
N ALA A 15 -0.75 -17.50 -25.13
CA ALA A 15 0.61 -17.26 -25.61
C ALA A 15 1.60 -17.00 -24.45
N LEU A 16 1.18 -16.28 -23.41
CA LEU A 16 1.95 -16.05 -22.18
C LEU A 16 2.20 -17.36 -21.43
N LEU A 17 1.16 -18.15 -21.16
CA LEU A 17 1.25 -19.47 -20.51
C LEU A 17 2.20 -20.41 -21.27
N ALA A 18 2.06 -20.50 -22.60
CA ALA A 18 2.94 -21.29 -23.44
C ALA A 18 4.39 -20.77 -23.43
N GLY A 19 4.60 -19.45 -23.32
CA GLY A 19 5.91 -18.83 -23.15
C GLY A 19 6.56 -19.16 -21.80
N MET A 20 5.78 -19.11 -20.71
CA MET A 20 6.23 -19.47 -19.35
C MET A 20 6.57 -20.96 -19.26
N ALA A 21 5.79 -21.84 -19.90
CA ALA A 21 6.10 -23.28 -19.98
C ALA A 21 7.42 -23.54 -20.75
N ARG A 22 7.65 -22.87 -21.89
CA ARG A 22 8.94 -22.94 -22.61
C ARG A 22 10.12 -22.40 -21.80
N LEU A 23 9.89 -21.38 -20.96
CA LEU A 23 10.93 -20.86 -20.06
C LEU A 23 11.28 -21.88 -18.98
N ALA A 24 10.28 -22.50 -18.35
CA ALA A 24 10.47 -23.55 -17.36
C ALA A 24 11.30 -24.73 -17.89
N GLY A 25 10.97 -25.24 -19.09
CA GLY A 25 11.68 -26.35 -19.71
C GLY A 25 13.16 -26.07 -20.01
N ARG A 26 13.56 -24.80 -20.17
CA ARG A 26 14.98 -24.41 -20.31
C ARG A 26 15.72 -24.37 -18.97
N LEU A 27 15.03 -24.06 -17.87
CA LEU A 27 15.60 -24.00 -16.52
C LEU A 27 15.80 -25.39 -15.90
N ARG A 28 14.94 -26.34 -16.26
CA ARG A 28 14.94 -27.72 -15.76
C ARG A 28 14.64 -28.71 -16.90
N PRO A 29 15.58 -28.90 -17.86
CA PRO A 29 15.38 -29.84 -18.97
C PRO A 29 15.11 -31.27 -18.48
N ASP A 30 15.79 -31.68 -17.41
CA ASP A 30 15.66 -33.02 -16.81
C ASP A 30 14.35 -33.23 -16.02
N GLN A 31 13.52 -32.19 -15.86
CA GLN A 31 12.22 -32.25 -15.19
C GLN A 31 11.07 -31.76 -16.10
N ALA A 32 11.28 -31.78 -17.41
CA ALA A 32 10.26 -31.43 -18.41
C ALA A 32 9.12 -32.47 -18.44
N GLY A 33 8.13 -32.35 -17.53
CA GLY A 33 7.08 -33.37 -17.39
C GLY A 33 5.75 -32.96 -16.76
N GLY A 34 5.52 -31.69 -16.42
CA GLY A 34 4.24 -31.21 -15.89
C GLY A 34 3.56 -30.21 -16.84
N PRO A 35 2.24 -30.32 -17.11
CA PRO A 35 1.52 -29.23 -17.76
C PRO A 35 1.55 -27.98 -16.86
N PRO A 36 1.61 -26.76 -17.43
CA PRO A 36 1.62 -25.53 -16.65
C PRO A 36 0.33 -25.39 -15.84
N ALA A 37 0.45 -25.40 -14.51
CA ALA A 37 -0.67 -25.22 -13.60
C ALA A 37 -0.74 -23.76 -13.11
N VAL A 38 -1.87 -23.09 -13.32
CA VAL A 38 -2.06 -21.73 -12.79
C VAL A 38 -2.29 -21.80 -11.28
N VAL A 39 -1.39 -21.19 -10.50
CA VAL A 39 -1.44 -21.15 -9.03
C VAL A 39 -2.25 -19.94 -8.55
N SER A 40 -2.13 -18.81 -9.25
CA SER A 40 -2.86 -17.58 -8.95
C SER A 40 -3.04 -16.77 -10.22
N ARG A 41 -4.26 -16.31 -10.47
CA ARG A 41 -4.60 -15.30 -11.48
C ARG A 41 -5.24 -14.11 -10.77
N ARG A 42 -4.67 -12.92 -10.94
CA ARG A 42 -5.20 -11.62 -10.52
C ARG A 42 -4.84 -10.59 -11.59
N ASP A 43 -5.56 -9.48 -11.63
CA ASP A 43 -5.35 -8.40 -12.62
C ASP A 43 -3.91 -7.85 -12.62
N ASP A 44 -3.20 -7.95 -11.49
CA ASP A 44 -1.82 -7.50 -11.31
C ASP A 44 -0.74 -8.60 -11.35
N ARG A 45 -1.12 -9.90 -11.45
CA ARG A 45 -0.15 -11.02 -11.54
C ARG A 45 -0.73 -12.34 -12.02
N LEU A 46 0.06 -13.07 -12.82
CA LEU A 46 -0.18 -14.47 -13.16
C LEU A 46 0.98 -15.33 -12.62
N ILE A 47 0.66 -16.30 -11.77
CA ILE A 47 1.63 -17.25 -11.18
C ILE A 47 1.34 -18.65 -11.72
N VAL A 48 2.36 -19.29 -12.29
CA VAL A 48 2.28 -20.61 -12.95
C VAL A 48 3.32 -21.54 -12.34
N ARG A 49 2.92 -22.77 -11.99
CA ARG A 49 3.82 -23.85 -11.58
C ARG A 49 4.08 -24.79 -12.76
N CYS A 50 5.36 -25.07 -13.00
CA CYS A 50 5.85 -26.02 -13.99
C CYS A 50 6.83 -26.96 -13.28
N GLY A 51 6.33 -28.06 -12.70
CA GLY A 51 7.13 -28.93 -11.84
C GLY A 51 7.66 -28.18 -10.61
N GLU A 52 8.98 -28.16 -10.43
CA GLU A 52 9.67 -27.47 -9.33
C GLU A 52 10.05 -26.01 -9.63
N VAL A 53 9.51 -25.45 -10.72
CA VAL A 53 9.67 -24.03 -11.07
C VAL A 53 8.34 -23.30 -10.91
N ILE A 54 8.36 -22.20 -10.17
CA ILE A 54 7.28 -21.20 -10.14
C ILE A 54 7.69 -20.05 -11.06
N LEU A 55 6.83 -19.65 -11.98
CA LEU A 55 7.01 -18.48 -12.83
C LEU A 55 5.95 -17.43 -12.49
N LYS A 56 6.40 -16.19 -12.38
CA LYS A 56 5.54 -15.03 -12.11
C LYS A 56 5.62 -14.07 -13.28
N ALA A 57 4.50 -13.88 -13.98
CA ALA A 57 4.33 -12.72 -14.85
C ALA A 57 3.91 -11.52 -13.98
N HIS A 58 4.70 -10.46 -14.05
CA HIS A 58 4.47 -9.21 -13.33
C HIS A 58 3.46 -8.34 -14.11
N ALA A 59 2.82 -7.40 -13.43
CA ALA A 59 1.97 -6.41 -14.10
C ALA A 59 2.78 -5.65 -15.17
N ASP A 60 2.12 -5.33 -16.28
CA ASP A 60 2.67 -4.56 -17.40
C ASP A 60 3.04 -3.11 -17.02
N THR A 61 2.42 -2.60 -15.94
CA THR A 61 2.73 -1.31 -15.30
C THR A 61 4.02 -1.29 -14.48
N VAL A 62 4.67 -2.45 -14.23
CA VAL A 62 5.93 -2.50 -13.48
C VAL A 62 7.09 -2.03 -14.34
N ASP A 63 7.84 -1.06 -13.83
CA ASP A 63 9.10 -0.60 -14.44
C ASP A 63 10.11 -1.77 -14.55
N PRO A 64 10.55 -2.16 -15.76
CA PRO A 64 11.47 -3.28 -15.96
C PRO A 64 12.85 -3.09 -15.33
N GLU A 65 13.34 -1.86 -15.20
CA GLU A 65 14.66 -1.57 -14.63
C GLU A 65 14.61 -1.69 -13.10
N HIS A 66 13.57 -1.11 -12.48
CA HIS A 66 13.31 -1.30 -11.05
C HIS A 66 13.10 -2.78 -10.68
N LEU A 67 12.32 -3.52 -11.47
CA LEU A 67 12.14 -4.97 -11.26
C LEU A 67 13.47 -5.72 -11.39
N ALA A 68 14.28 -5.41 -12.40
CA ALA A 68 15.58 -6.05 -12.58
C ALA A 68 16.55 -5.73 -11.43
N ALA A 69 16.55 -4.50 -10.90
CA ALA A 69 17.32 -4.12 -9.72
C ALA A 69 16.89 -4.91 -8.48
N ARG A 70 15.57 -4.95 -8.20
CA ARG A 70 14.97 -5.70 -7.08
C ARG A 70 15.33 -7.20 -7.13
N LEU A 71 15.22 -7.83 -8.30
CA LEU A 71 15.55 -9.25 -8.47
C LEU A 71 17.05 -9.53 -8.33
N ARG A 72 17.93 -8.68 -8.89
CA ARG A 72 19.39 -8.81 -8.71
C ARG A 72 19.79 -8.63 -7.25
N PHE A 73 19.15 -7.70 -6.54
CA PHE A 73 19.36 -7.53 -5.11
C PHE A 73 18.95 -8.80 -4.35
N ALA A 74 17.74 -9.32 -4.59
CA ALA A 74 17.23 -10.54 -3.96
C ALA A 74 18.08 -11.80 -4.25
N ALA A 75 18.78 -11.84 -5.39
CA ALA A 75 19.64 -12.96 -5.77
C ALA A 75 20.98 -13.05 -5.01
N ARG A 76 21.36 -12.02 -4.24
CA ARG A 76 22.67 -11.95 -3.58
C ARG A 76 22.88 -13.10 -2.58
N PRO A 77 24.09 -13.72 -2.52
CA PRO A 77 24.37 -14.83 -1.60
C PRO A 77 24.05 -14.54 -0.13
N ALA A 78 24.25 -13.30 0.33
CA ALA A 78 23.95 -12.86 1.70
C ALA A 78 22.45 -12.88 2.05
N LEU A 79 21.55 -12.80 1.04
CA LEU A 79 20.10 -12.79 1.22
C LEU A 79 19.46 -14.18 1.10
N ARG A 80 20.21 -15.20 0.65
CA ARG A 80 19.75 -16.61 0.58
C ARG A 80 19.16 -17.18 1.87
N PRO A 81 19.53 -16.73 3.10
CA PRO A 81 18.88 -17.17 4.34
C PRO A 81 17.59 -16.40 4.70
N VAL A 82 17.18 -15.43 3.88
CA VAL A 82 16.10 -14.46 4.17
C VAL A 82 15.06 -14.44 3.05
N LEU A 83 15.50 -14.13 1.83
CA LEU A 83 14.66 -14.09 0.64
C LEU A 83 14.79 -15.42 -0.11
N LEU A 84 13.72 -15.82 -0.81
CA LEU A 84 13.82 -16.84 -1.84
C LEU A 84 14.72 -16.30 -2.95
N THR A 85 15.65 -17.10 -3.45
CA THR A 85 16.55 -16.68 -4.53
C THR A 85 15.85 -16.90 -5.88
N PRO A 86 15.70 -15.88 -6.74
CA PRO A 86 15.16 -16.07 -8.08
C PRO A 86 16.10 -16.93 -8.93
N LEU A 87 15.52 -17.70 -9.86
CA LEU A 87 16.26 -18.49 -10.83
C LEU A 87 16.78 -17.59 -11.94
N GLU A 88 18.03 -17.82 -12.33
CA GLU A 88 18.70 -17.12 -13.42
C GLU A 88 18.16 -17.60 -14.79
N LEU A 89 17.76 -16.68 -15.66
CA LEU A 89 16.89 -16.96 -16.82
C LEU A 89 17.57 -16.90 -18.19
N ALA A 90 18.74 -16.29 -18.28
CA ALA A 90 19.42 -16.02 -19.55
C ALA A 90 20.89 -16.44 -19.51
N ALA A 91 21.49 -16.58 -20.70
CA ALA A 91 22.92 -16.86 -20.85
C ALA A 91 23.82 -15.69 -20.39
N VAL A 92 23.25 -14.49 -20.20
CA VAL A 92 23.94 -13.33 -19.60
C VAL A 92 23.77 -13.40 -18.08
N PRO A 93 24.86 -13.55 -17.30
CA PRO A 93 24.77 -13.64 -15.84
C PRO A 93 24.11 -12.40 -15.21
N GLY A 94 23.40 -12.60 -14.10
CA GLY A 94 22.65 -11.55 -13.40
C GLY A 94 21.29 -11.20 -14.02
N THR A 95 20.74 -12.08 -14.88
CA THR A 95 19.44 -11.88 -15.55
C THR A 95 18.35 -12.74 -14.90
N TYR A 96 17.45 -12.10 -14.15
CA TYR A 96 16.39 -12.79 -13.37
C TYR A 96 14.96 -12.50 -13.86
N ALA A 97 14.80 -11.63 -14.86
CA ALA A 97 13.54 -11.38 -15.56
C ALA A 97 13.77 -11.40 -17.08
N VAL A 98 12.79 -11.92 -17.84
CA VAL A 98 12.75 -11.87 -19.30
C VAL A 98 11.36 -11.51 -19.79
N ARG A 99 11.27 -10.86 -20.96
CA ARG A 99 9.98 -10.45 -21.54
C ARG A 99 9.30 -11.62 -22.25
N VAL A 100 8.02 -11.85 -21.94
CA VAL A 100 7.15 -12.83 -22.60
C VAL A 100 5.84 -12.14 -22.97
N GLY A 101 5.64 -11.88 -24.26
CA GLY A 101 4.54 -11.02 -24.72
C GLY A 101 4.71 -9.60 -24.17
N ALA A 102 3.67 -9.07 -23.53
CA ALA A 102 3.69 -7.77 -22.86
C ALA A 102 4.35 -7.79 -21.47
N HIS A 103 4.48 -8.96 -20.82
CA HIS A 103 4.87 -9.06 -19.42
C HIS A 103 6.37 -9.30 -19.23
N GLN A 104 6.91 -8.78 -18.14
CA GLN A 104 8.14 -9.31 -17.56
C GLN A 104 7.81 -10.60 -16.79
N VAL A 105 8.65 -11.62 -16.92
CA VAL A 105 8.52 -12.91 -16.23
C VAL A 105 9.78 -13.22 -15.45
N SER A 106 9.64 -13.45 -14.14
CA SER A 106 10.66 -14.03 -13.28
C SER A 106 10.37 -15.51 -13.02
N ALA A 107 11.38 -16.28 -12.60
CA ALA A 107 11.18 -17.66 -12.13
C ALA A 107 11.88 -17.92 -10.79
N TRP A 108 11.37 -18.90 -10.06
CA TRP A 108 11.67 -19.16 -8.65
C TRP A 108 11.64 -20.67 -8.40
N PRO A 109 12.40 -21.19 -7.42
CA PRO A 109 12.20 -22.54 -6.90
C PRO A 109 10.79 -22.70 -6.32
N ALA A 110 10.18 -23.86 -6.50
CA ALA A 110 8.96 -24.20 -5.77
C ALA A 110 9.23 -24.43 -4.27
N GLY A 111 8.20 -24.18 -3.46
CA GLY A 111 8.16 -24.47 -2.03
C GLY A 111 6.71 -24.57 -1.56
N ALA A 112 6.52 -24.77 -0.25
CA ALA A 112 5.18 -24.81 0.35
C ALA A 112 4.78 -23.42 0.86
N ASN A 113 3.63 -22.91 0.42
CA ASN A 113 3.05 -21.68 0.95
C ASN A 113 2.28 -22.00 2.25
N LEU A 114 2.10 -21.00 3.12
CA LEU A 114 1.10 -21.09 4.18
C LEU A 114 -0.31 -21.15 3.56
N GLY A 115 -1.09 -22.15 3.97
CA GLY A 115 -2.52 -22.24 3.69
C GLY A 115 -3.35 -21.35 4.61
N THR A 116 -4.65 -21.25 4.33
CA THR A 116 -5.60 -20.54 5.19
C THR A 116 -5.88 -21.27 6.50
N GLU A 117 -5.68 -22.59 6.53
CA GLU A 117 -5.85 -23.44 7.71
C GLU A 117 -4.64 -23.38 8.66
N ASP A 118 -3.48 -22.90 8.20
CA ASP A 118 -2.25 -22.77 8.98
C ASP A 118 -2.17 -21.45 9.80
N ALA A 119 -3.29 -20.70 9.91
CA ALA A 119 -3.30 -19.35 10.45
C ALA A 119 -3.00 -19.30 11.97
N ASP A 120 -3.48 -20.27 12.74
CA ASP A 120 -3.22 -20.38 14.18
C ASP A 120 -1.78 -20.81 14.48
N ASP A 121 -1.18 -21.62 13.59
CA ASP A 121 0.21 -22.07 13.63
C ASP A 121 1.16 -21.14 12.85
N ALA A 122 0.72 -19.92 12.52
CA ALA A 122 1.50 -18.98 11.71
C ALA A 122 2.88 -18.69 12.33
N PRO A 123 3.97 -18.68 11.53
CA PRO A 123 5.35 -18.62 12.03
C PRO A 123 5.77 -17.19 12.42
N TRP A 124 5.09 -16.62 13.42
CA TRP A 124 5.23 -15.22 13.85
C TRP A 124 6.69 -14.87 14.18
N GLU A 125 7.33 -15.54 15.14
CA GLU A 125 8.72 -15.23 15.52
C GLU A 125 9.74 -15.50 14.41
N GLN A 126 9.55 -16.55 13.61
CA GLN A 126 10.45 -16.83 12.49
C GLN A 126 10.33 -15.76 11.41
N SER A 127 9.12 -15.26 11.16
CA SER A 127 8.88 -14.16 10.23
C SER A 127 9.45 -12.82 10.74
N ALA A 128 9.31 -12.56 12.04
CA ALA A 128 9.93 -11.42 12.72
C ALA A 128 11.46 -11.45 12.59
N ALA A 129 12.06 -12.63 12.77
CA ALA A 129 13.50 -12.84 12.59
C ALA A 129 13.95 -12.66 11.12
N LEU A 130 13.13 -13.07 10.14
CA LEU A 130 13.40 -12.83 8.72
C LEU A 130 13.38 -11.34 8.38
N LEU A 131 12.37 -10.59 8.83
CA LEU A 131 12.31 -9.13 8.66
C LEU A 131 13.48 -8.41 9.34
N ALA A 132 13.77 -8.74 10.60
CA ALA A 132 14.91 -8.17 11.31
C ALA A 132 16.24 -8.44 10.58
N ARG A 133 16.40 -9.61 9.97
CA ARG A 133 17.57 -9.93 9.13
C ARG A 133 17.59 -9.12 7.83
N LEU A 134 16.45 -8.94 7.15
CA LEU A 134 16.35 -8.12 5.92
C LEU A 134 16.76 -6.67 6.20
N HIS A 135 16.19 -6.06 7.22
CA HIS A 135 16.46 -4.67 7.61
C HIS A 135 17.90 -4.42 8.09
N ARG A 136 18.63 -5.48 8.48
CA ARG A 136 20.03 -5.42 8.90
C ARG A 136 21.03 -5.65 7.76
N VAL A 137 20.57 -5.89 6.54
CA VAL A 137 21.44 -6.04 5.37
C VAL A 137 22.18 -4.73 5.13
N PRO A 138 23.53 -4.72 5.12
CA PRO A 138 24.30 -3.51 4.85
C PRO A 138 23.97 -2.95 3.47
N VAL A 139 23.61 -1.67 3.41
CA VAL A 139 23.33 -0.94 2.17
C VAL A 139 24.62 -0.23 1.74
N SER A 140 25.15 -0.58 0.57
CA SER A 140 26.33 0.08 0.01
C SER A 140 25.97 1.38 -0.73
N PRO A 141 26.92 2.29 -1.01
CA PRO A 141 26.65 3.47 -1.84
C PRO A 141 26.12 3.16 -3.24
N ALA A 142 26.48 2.00 -3.80
CA ALA A 142 25.91 1.53 -5.07
C ALA A 142 24.42 1.14 -4.90
N ASP A 143 24.07 0.48 -3.80
CA ASP A 143 22.67 0.11 -3.50
C ASP A 143 21.77 1.34 -3.33
N LEU A 144 22.29 2.42 -2.74
CA LEU A 144 21.58 3.71 -2.64
C LEU A 144 21.30 4.37 -4.01
N THR A 145 22.00 3.93 -5.06
CA THR A 145 21.85 4.45 -6.43
C THR A 145 21.05 3.50 -7.32
N GLU A 146 21.22 2.19 -7.16
CA GLU A 146 20.63 1.16 -8.01
C GLU A 146 19.27 0.63 -7.50
N LEU A 147 19.06 0.58 -6.19
CA LEU A 147 17.85 0.02 -5.61
C LEU A 147 16.80 1.14 -5.46
N PRO A 148 15.63 1.03 -6.11
CA PRO A 148 14.58 2.04 -5.95
C PRO A 148 14.07 2.10 -4.50
N PRO A 149 13.40 3.20 -4.11
CA PRO A 149 12.59 3.22 -2.90
C PRO A 149 11.60 2.06 -2.88
N ALA A 150 11.35 1.51 -1.69
CA ALA A 150 10.32 0.52 -1.50
C ALA A 150 8.95 1.13 -1.83
N THR A 151 8.08 0.37 -2.50
CA THR A 151 6.78 0.89 -2.94
C THR A 151 5.69 0.56 -1.91
N VAL A 152 5.93 1.01 -0.67
CA VAL A 152 4.98 0.95 0.44
C VAL A 152 3.69 1.69 0.07
N LEU A 153 2.55 1.23 0.60
CA LEU A 153 1.25 1.89 0.40
C LEU A 153 0.83 2.08 -1.08
N ARG A 154 1.46 1.37 -2.03
CA ARG A 154 1.21 1.53 -3.48
C ARG A 154 -0.28 1.51 -3.83
N ARG A 155 -1.02 0.64 -3.14
CA ARG A 155 -2.44 0.37 -3.38
C ARG A 155 -3.36 1.36 -2.64
N LEU A 156 -2.87 2.05 -1.60
CA LEU A 156 -3.67 2.91 -0.74
C LEU A 156 -4.20 4.14 -1.49
N THR A 157 -3.33 4.90 -2.17
CA THR A 157 -3.72 6.11 -2.91
C THR A 157 -4.78 5.79 -3.97
N ASP A 158 -4.62 4.70 -4.73
CA ASP A 158 -5.58 4.27 -5.74
C ASP A 158 -6.93 3.87 -5.13
N ARG A 159 -6.92 3.12 -4.02
CA ARG A 159 -8.15 2.71 -3.33
C ARG A 159 -8.89 3.90 -2.73
N VAL A 160 -8.19 4.80 -2.04
CA VAL A 160 -8.78 6.04 -1.50
C VAL A 160 -9.35 6.89 -2.63
N ASN A 161 -8.64 7.05 -3.76
CA ASN A 161 -9.14 7.80 -4.92
C ASN A 161 -10.42 7.19 -5.51
N ARG A 162 -10.54 5.85 -5.61
CA ARG A 162 -11.77 5.18 -6.05
C ARG A 162 -12.96 5.43 -5.11
N LEU A 163 -12.71 5.55 -3.80
CA LEU A 163 -13.75 5.84 -2.82
C LEU A 163 -14.25 7.30 -2.87
N ARG A 164 -13.50 8.26 -3.44
CA ARG A 164 -13.92 9.68 -3.50
C ARG A 164 -15.24 9.90 -4.25
N GLY A 165 -15.57 9.04 -5.21
CA GLY A 165 -16.85 9.06 -5.93
C GLY A 165 -18.07 8.69 -5.05
N HIS A 166 -17.84 8.18 -3.85
CA HIS A 166 -18.84 7.68 -2.90
C HIS A 166 -18.82 8.48 -1.57
N ALA A 167 -18.30 9.71 -1.58
CA ALA A 167 -18.31 10.60 -0.41
C ALA A 167 -19.75 10.90 0.06
N GLY A 168 -19.96 10.98 1.37
CA GLY A 168 -21.29 11.01 2.00
C GLY A 168 -21.84 9.62 2.36
N HIS A 169 -21.15 8.54 2.00
CA HIS A 169 -21.51 7.18 2.40
C HIS A 169 -20.91 6.85 3.79
N PRO A 170 -21.68 6.28 4.74
CA PRO A 170 -21.24 6.12 6.13
C PRO A 170 -20.01 5.22 6.32
N LEU A 171 -19.77 4.25 5.41
CA LEU A 171 -18.55 3.44 5.43
C LEU A 171 -17.33 4.12 4.75
N VAL A 172 -17.56 5.18 3.97
CA VAL A 172 -16.51 5.85 3.16
C VAL A 172 -15.94 7.06 3.90
N ASP A 173 -16.82 7.87 4.51
CA ASP A 173 -16.42 9.12 5.16
C ASP A 173 -15.39 8.93 6.29
N PRO A 174 -15.47 7.89 7.17
CA PRO A 174 -14.43 7.62 8.15
C PRO A 174 -13.05 7.35 7.52
N VAL A 175 -13.02 6.63 6.40
CA VAL A 175 -11.77 6.25 5.68
C VAL A 175 -11.14 7.48 5.03
N LEU A 176 -11.95 8.31 4.36
CA LEU A 176 -11.48 9.57 3.77
C LEU A 176 -11.01 10.55 4.85
N ALA A 177 -11.73 10.65 5.98
CA ALA A 177 -11.34 11.49 7.10
C ALA A 177 -10.01 11.02 7.71
N ALA A 178 -9.88 9.72 8.02
CA ALA A 178 -8.65 9.15 8.56
C ALA A 178 -7.44 9.35 7.64
N TRP A 179 -7.61 9.19 6.32
CA TRP A 179 -6.57 9.48 5.33
C TRP A 179 -6.04 10.92 5.44
N THR A 180 -6.90 11.92 5.65
CA THR A 180 -6.43 13.32 5.78
C THR A 180 -5.58 13.58 7.03
N THR A 181 -5.59 12.66 8.00
CA THR A 181 -4.75 12.74 9.21
C THR A 181 -3.35 12.10 9.04
N LEU A 182 -3.07 11.46 7.90
CA LEU A 182 -1.80 10.78 7.62
C LEU A 182 -0.71 11.78 7.20
N THR A 183 -0.36 12.70 8.11
CA THR A 183 0.77 13.61 7.96
C THR A 183 2.02 13.02 8.63
N GLU A 184 3.19 13.24 8.02
CA GLU A 184 4.44 13.00 8.72
C GLU A 184 4.61 14.05 9.85
N PRO A 185 5.07 13.64 11.05
CA PRO A 185 5.41 14.60 12.08
C PRO A 185 6.55 15.49 11.57
N SER A 186 6.28 16.79 11.47
CA SER A 186 7.29 17.76 11.02
C SER A 186 8.54 17.63 11.89
N PRO A 187 9.76 17.63 11.31
CA PRO A 187 10.97 17.63 12.11
C PRO A 187 10.97 18.85 13.04
N PRO A 188 11.50 18.72 14.27
CA PRO A 188 11.62 19.87 15.17
C PRO A 188 12.42 20.97 14.45
N PRO A 189 12.02 22.25 14.57
CA PRO A 189 12.78 23.34 13.95
C PRO A 189 14.22 23.32 14.50
N PRO A 190 15.22 23.65 13.67
CA PRO A 190 16.60 23.75 14.16
C PRO A 190 16.65 24.73 15.34
N PRO A 191 17.51 24.48 16.34
CA PRO A 191 17.62 25.36 17.50
C PRO A 191 17.93 26.77 17.00
N SER A 192 17.11 27.74 17.45
CA SER A 192 17.22 29.12 17.00
C SER A 192 18.59 29.68 17.34
N THR A 193 19.46 29.81 16.32
CA THR A 193 20.72 30.52 16.41
C THR A 193 20.42 32.01 16.44
N ALA A 194 19.89 32.49 17.56
CA ALA A 194 19.73 33.91 17.81
C ALA A 194 21.12 34.57 17.69
N PRO A 195 21.31 35.58 16.82
CA PRO A 195 22.56 36.32 16.79
C PRO A 195 22.77 37.01 18.15
N PRO A 196 24.02 37.18 18.61
CA PRO A 196 24.30 37.88 19.86
C PRO A 196 23.73 39.31 19.79
N PRO A 197 23.21 39.85 20.91
CA PRO A 197 22.55 41.16 20.91
C PRO A 197 23.54 42.26 20.51
N HIS A 198 23.31 42.89 19.35
CA HIS A 198 24.03 44.10 18.96
C HIS A 198 23.72 45.23 19.95
N ALA A 199 24.75 45.98 20.34
CA ALA A 199 24.66 47.04 21.32
C ALA A 199 23.70 48.17 20.87
N ALA A 200 22.88 48.65 21.81
CA ALA A 200 21.88 49.68 21.56
C ALA A 200 22.51 51.07 21.33
N PRO A 201 22.02 51.85 20.35
CA PRO A 201 22.19 53.30 20.33
C PRO A 201 21.23 53.99 21.29
N LEU A 202 21.68 55.06 21.94
CA LEU A 202 20.88 55.92 22.83
C LEU A 202 19.97 56.90 22.04
N PRO A 203 18.92 57.47 22.68
CA PRO A 203 17.78 58.05 21.97
C PRO A 203 17.91 59.56 21.68
N HIS A 204 17.25 60.03 20.60
CA HIS A 204 16.98 61.45 20.40
C HIS A 204 15.53 61.73 19.99
N ALA A 205 14.89 62.56 20.83
CA ALA A 205 13.74 63.46 20.69
C ALA A 205 12.75 63.35 19.50
N ALA A 206 11.46 63.34 19.85
CA ALA A 206 10.33 63.66 18.97
C ALA A 206 10.18 65.19 18.76
N PRO A 207 9.38 65.63 17.76
CA PRO A 207 8.11 66.29 18.10
C PRO A 207 6.90 65.93 17.21
N LEU A 208 5.70 66.33 17.68
CA LEU A 208 4.36 66.24 17.06
C LEU A 208 3.93 67.63 16.48
N PRO A 209 2.65 67.90 16.11
CA PRO A 209 1.84 67.33 15.03
C PRO A 209 1.09 68.39 14.14
N HIS A 210 0.71 68.06 12.90
CA HIS A 210 -0.28 68.79 12.05
C HIS A 210 -0.69 67.87 10.87
N ALA A 211 -1.83 67.96 10.17
CA ALA A 211 -3.19 68.50 10.41
C ALA A 211 -4.14 67.88 9.34
N ALA A 212 -5.47 67.88 9.54
CA ALA A 212 -6.45 67.31 8.57
C ALA A 212 -6.72 68.24 7.36
N PRO A 213 -7.24 67.70 6.22
CA PRO A 213 -8.66 67.96 5.89
C PRO A 213 -9.42 66.85 5.13
N LEU A 214 -10.74 67.05 5.00
CA LEU A 214 -11.76 66.34 4.20
C LEU A 214 -12.40 67.34 3.19
N PRO A 215 -13.46 67.02 2.40
CA PRO A 215 -13.71 65.89 1.48
C PRO A 215 -14.18 66.34 0.06
N SER A 216 -14.27 65.42 -0.91
CA SER A 216 -14.99 65.51 -2.22
C SER A 216 -14.88 64.18 -3.01
N THR A 217 -15.73 63.74 -3.97
CA THR A 217 -17.13 64.05 -4.38
C THR A 217 -17.69 62.91 -5.27
N THR A 218 -19.01 62.68 -5.27
CA THR A 218 -19.82 61.91 -6.27
C THR A 218 -20.53 62.89 -7.25
N PRO A 219 -21.31 62.52 -8.33
CA PRO A 219 -22.07 61.28 -8.64
C PRO A 219 -22.01 60.90 -10.17
N PRO A 220 -23.00 60.29 -10.89
CA PRO A 220 -24.23 59.56 -10.49
C PRO A 220 -24.54 58.19 -11.19
N THR A 221 -25.34 57.38 -10.50
CA THR A 221 -26.35 56.37 -10.92
C THR A 221 -26.38 55.72 -12.32
N ALA A 222 -26.49 54.37 -12.33
CA ALA A 222 -27.19 53.59 -13.36
C ALA A 222 -28.10 52.51 -12.70
N ARG A 223 -29.17 52.08 -13.40
CA ARG A 223 -30.29 51.24 -12.91
C ARG A 223 -29.93 49.75 -12.69
N PRO A 224 -30.68 49.01 -11.85
CA PRO A 224 -30.49 47.57 -11.65
C PRO A 224 -31.09 46.74 -12.81
N ALA A 225 -30.47 45.59 -13.07
CA ALA A 225 -30.96 44.53 -13.96
C ALA A 225 -31.32 43.28 -13.13
N PRO A 226 -32.21 42.40 -13.60
CA PRO A 226 -32.90 41.44 -12.73
C PRO A 226 -32.01 40.28 -12.25
N THR A 227 -32.38 39.76 -11.08
CA THR A 227 -31.82 38.57 -10.44
C THR A 227 -31.95 37.33 -11.31
N ALA A 228 -30.85 36.91 -11.94
CA ALA A 228 -30.67 35.53 -12.37
C ALA A 228 -30.04 34.76 -11.21
N SER A 229 -30.80 33.86 -10.58
CA SER A 229 -30.24 32.92 -9.61
C SER A 229 -29.17 32.06 -10.31
N PRO A 230 -27.90 32.06 -9.87
CA PRO A 230 -27.00 31.03 -10.29
C PRO A 230 -27.54 29.71 -9.72
N ALA A 231 -27.90 28.78 -10.59
CA ALA A 231 -28.11 27.40 -10.14
C ALA A 231 -26.80 26.93 -9.50
N LEU A 232 -26.82 26.61 -8.20
CA LEU A 232 -25.69 26.00 -7.52
C LEU A 232 -25.54 24.54 -8.00
N THR A 233 -25.03 24.36 -9.22
CA THR A 233 -24.20 23.21 -9.57
C THR A 233 -22.74 23.51 -9.23
N SER A 234 -22.53 24.10 -8.05
CA SER A 234 -21.24 24.17 -7.38
C SER A 234 -20.89 22.77 -6.87
N ALA A 235 -20.50 21.90 -7.79
CA ALA A 235 -19.65 20.77 -7.44
C ALA A 235 -18.32 21.37 -6.97
N THR A 236 -18.23 21.67 -5.67
CA THR A 236 -17.02 22.18 -5.04
C THR A 236 -15.88 21.25 -5.44
N PRO A 237 -14.81 21.74 -6.11
CA PRO A 237 -13.72 20.88 -6.51
C PRO A 237 -13.16 20.25 -5.23
N LEU A 238 -13.26 18.92 -5.13
CA LEU A 238 -12.77 18.18 -3.97
C LEU A 238 -11.31 18.56 -3.78
N SER A 239 -10.99 19.18 -2.63
CA SER A 239 -9.63 19.62 -2.31
C SER A 239 -8.62 18.50 -2.59
N PRO A 240 -7.43 18.81 -3.13
CA PRO A 240 -6.41 17.80 -3.34
C PRO A 240 -6.14 17.08 -2.02
N LEU A 241 -6.19 15.75 -2.05
CA LEU A 241 -5.83 14.94 -0.89
C LEU A 241 -4.35 15.14 -0.56
N PRO A 242 -3.94 15.02 0.72
CA PRO A 242 -2.52 14.95 1.03
C PRO A 242 -1.90 13.76 0.29
N SER A 243 -0.63 13.89 -0.07
CA SER A 243 0.17 12.76 -0.57
C SER A 243 0.27 11.67 0.50
N PRO A 244 0.42 10.38 0.11
CA PRO A 244 0.78 9.34 1.07
C PRO A 244 2.09 9.69 1.79
N PRO A 245 2.29 9.23 3.05
CA PRO A 245 3.59 9.26 3.71
C PRO A 245 4.70 8.62 2.87
N ALA A 246 5.92 9.10 3.00
CA ALA A 246 7.05 8.60 2.22
C ALA A 246 7.56 7.24 2.73
N ALA A 247 8.07 6.43 1.80
CA ALA A 247 8.76 5.19 2.11
C ALA A 247 9.97 5.43 3.04
N ILE A 248 10.72 6.50 2.80
CA ILE A 248 11.83 6.97 3.64
C ILE A 248 11.33 8.18 4.44
N ARG A 249 11.21 8.02 5.77
CA ARG A 249 10.76 9.08 6.68
C ARG A 249 11.94 9.83 7.31
N ALA A 250 11.79 11.13 7.54
CA ALA A 250 12.83 11.95 8.16
C ALA A 250 13.13 11.50 9.61
N GLY A 251 14.42 11.47 9.99
CA GLY A 251 14.86 11.09 11.35
C GLY A 251 14.73 9.58 11.65
N ARG A 252 14.45 8.75 10.65
CA ARG A 252 14.24 7.30 10.79
C ARG A 252 15.36 6.51 10.10
N PRO A 253 15.63 5.25 10.52
CA PRO A 253 16.57 4.39 9.82
C PRO A 253 16.15 4.20 8.36
N THR A 254 17.10 4.28 7.43
CA THR A 254 16.87 3.89 6.02
C THR A 254 17.54 2.55 5.80
N THR A 255 16.74 1.52 5.50
CA THR A 255 17.20 0.13 5.31
C THR A 255 16.57 -0.45 4.05
N VAL A 256 16.97 -1.65 3.65
CA VAL A 256 16.16 -2.43 2.69
C VAL A 256 14.96 -3.00 3.43
N ILE A 257 13.76 -2.77 2.89
CA ILE A 257 12.48 -3.27 3.40
C ILE A 257 11.75 -4.03 2.28
N HIS A 258 10.80 -4.89 2.65
CA HIS A 258 10.00 -5.69 1.73
C HIS A 258 8.93 -4.88 1.00
N GLY A 259 8.30 -3.91 1.67
CA GLY A 259 7.35 -2.97 1.06
C GLY A 259 5.87 -3.39 1.13
N ASP A 260 5.56 -4.68 1.05
CA ASP A 260 4.17 -5.21 1.16
C ASP A 260 4.04 -6.43 2.10
N TRP A 261 4.93 -6.59 3.09
CA TRP A 261 5.06 -7.82 3.88
C TRP A 261 3.73 -8.36 4.47
N HIS A 262 3.47 -9.66 4.26
CA HIS A 262 2.40 -10.43 4.91
C HIS A 262 2.68 -11.94 4.92
N PHE A 263 1.95 -12.76 5.71
CA PHE A 263 2.19 -14.22 5.81
C PHE A 263 2.10 -14.97 4.48
N GLY A 264 1.16 -14.62 3.60
CA GLY A 264 1.12 -15.14 2.22
C GLY A 264 2.33 -14.79 1.32
N GLN A 265 3.33 -14.07 1.84
CA GLN A 265 4.65 -13.86 1.22
C GLN A 265 5.75 -14.66 1.93
N LEU A 266 5.39 -15.70 2.70
CA LEU A 266 6.33 -16.69 3.21
C LEU A 266 6.18 -18.02 2.47
N VAL A 267 7.33 -18.63 2.16
CA VAL A 267 7.40 -19.99 1.60
C VAL A 267 8.33 -20.84 2.46
N ALA A 268 7.91 -22.05 2.81
CA ALA A 268 8.73 -23.06 3.45
C ALA A 268 9.49 -23.86 2.38
N LEU A 269 10.81 -23.93 2.53
CA LEU A 269 11.67 -24.81 1.75
C LEU A 269 12.06 -26.03 2.61
N PRO A 270 11.94 -27.27 2.11
CA PRO A 270 12.38 -28.47 2.82
C PRO A 270 13.84 -28.34 3.31
N ALA A 271 14.07 -28.66 4.57
CA ALA A 271 15.34 -28.53 5.31
C ALA A 271 15.96 -27.11 5.40
N ALA A 272 15.60 -26.16 4.54
CA ALA A 272 16.14 -24.80 4.52
C ALA A 272 15.29 -23.79 5.31
N GLY A 273 14.04 -24.12 5.64
CA GLY A 273 13.13 -23.30 6.44
C GLY A 273 12.42 -22.19 5.65
N TRP A 274 11.83 -21.24 6.37
CA TRP A 274 11.04 -20.14 5.81
C TRP A 274 11.88 -19.11 5.03
N ARG A 275 11.33 -18.60 3.93
CA ARG A 275 11.86 -17.48 3.13
C ARG A 275 10.75 -16.50 2.77
N ILE A 276 11.12 -15.23 2.63
CA ILE A 276 10.24 -14.19 2.09
C ILE A 276 10.26 -14.27 0.55
N ILE A 277 9.10 -14.13 -0.08
CA ILE A 277 8.88 -14.06 -1.53
C ILE A 277 8.19 -12.73 -1.92
N ASP A 278 7.96 -12.51 -3.22
CA ASP A 278 7.16 -11.36 -3.72
C ASP A 278 7.86 -10.00 -3.60
N VAL A 279 9.17 -9.97 -3.91
CA VAL A 279 10.08 -8.79 -3.85
C VAL A 279 9.75 -7.64 -4.83
N ASP A 280 8.54 -7.58 -5.36
CA ASP A 280 8.13 -6.59 -6.38
C ASP A 280 8.10 -5.18 -5.82
N ASP A 281 7.75 -5.01 -4.54
CA ASP A 281 7.67 -3.71 -3.87
C ASP A 281 8.92 -3.43 -2.98
N LEU A 282 9.93 -4.34 -2.98
CA LEU A 282 11.16 -4.27 -2.18
C LEU A 282 12.02 -3.04 -2.53
N GLY A 283 12.64 -2.41 -1.54
CA GLY A 283 13.51 -1.28 -1.79
C GLY A 283 13.98 -0.58 -0.53
N LEU A 284 14.46 0.66 -0.69
CA LEU A 284 14.90 1.49 0.43
C LEU A 284 13.71 2.14 1.16
N GLY A 285 13.67 2.07 2.49
CA GLY A 285 12.60 2.63 3.31
C GLY A 285 12.85 2.59 4.82
N ASP A 286 11.91 3.16 5.59
CA ASP A 286 11.83 3.00 7.05
C ASP A 286 11.34 1.56 7.37
N PRO A 287 12.13 0.76 8.11
CA PRO A 287 11.76 -0.60 8.47
C PRO A 287 10.48 -0.72 9.31
N ALA A 288 9.93 0.39 9.83
CA ALA A 288 8.60 0.43 10.43
C ALA A 288 7.47 0.07 9.45
N TRP A 289 7.66 0.25 8.14
CA TRP A 289 6.65 -0.07 7.13
C TRP A 289 6.33 -1.57 7.03
N ASP A 290 7.34 -2.44 7.12
CA ASP A 290 7.11 -3.89 7.11
C ASP A 290 6.43 -4.39 8.40
N LEU A 291 6.51 -3.61 9.49
CA LEU A 291 5.81 -3.89 10.76
C LEU A 291 4.41 -3.26 10.81
N ALA A 292 4.04 -2.43 9.83
CA ALA A 292 2.81 -1.66 9.83
C ALA A 292 1.56 -2.55 9.79
N ARG A 293 1.62 -3.67 9.06
CA ARG A 293 0.50 -4.60 8.90
C ARG A 293 0.11 -5.28 10.23
N PRO A 294 1.02 -5.97 10.96
CA PRO A 294 0.67 -6.53 12.27
C PRO A 294 0.40 -5.46 13.33
N ALA A 295 1.06 -4.29 13.26
CA ALA A 295 0.75 -3.17 14.15
C ALA A 295 -0.69 -2.63 13.95
N ALA A 296 -1.16 -2.55 12.70
CA ALA A 296 -2.54 -2.17 12.38
C ALA A 296 -3.55 -3.18 12.95
N TRP A 297 -3.31 -4.49 12.78
CA TRP A 297 -4.18 -5.54 13.32
C TRP A 297 -4.23 -5.53 14.85
N PHE A 298 -3.09 -5.28 15.51
CA PHE A 298 -3.08 -5.10 16.97
C PHE A 298 -3.85 -3.84 17.39
N ALA A 299 -3.66 -2.70 16.70
CA ALA A 299 -4.35 -1.45 17.00
C ALA A 299 -5.87 -1.49 16.75
N THR A 300 -6.36 -2.42 15.91
CA THR A 300 -7.79 -2.69 15.72
C THR A 300 -8.36 -3.76 16.66
N GLY A 301 -7.51 -4.45 17.44
CA GLY A 301 -7.91 -5.54 18.33
C GLY A 301 -8.05 -6.90 17.64
N LEU A 302 -7.63 -7.02 16.37
CA LEU A 302 -7.67 -8.25 15.57
C LEU A 302 -6.45 -9.16 15.78
N LEU A 303 -5.38 -8.68 16.42
CA LEU A 303 -4.20 -9.46 16.78
C LEU A 303 -4.09 -9.57 18.31
N PRO A 304 -4.08 -10.79 18.90
CA PRO A 304 -3.86 -10.98 20.33
C PRO A 304 -2.56 -10.35 20.83
N VAL A 305 -2.59 -9.79 22.04
CA VAL A 305 -1.48 -9.03 22.62
C VAL A 305 -0.23 -9.90 22.84
N GLU A 306 -0.42 -11.17 23.16
CA GLU A 306 0.66 -12.15 23.36
C GLU A 306 1.38 -12.46 22.05
N ILE A 307 0.66 -12.52 20.93
CA ILE A 307 1.23 -12.76 19.60
C ILE A 307 1.99 -11.52 19.13
N TRP A 308 1.41 -10.33 19.31
CA TRP A 308 2.07 -9.06 19.01
C TRP A 308 3.37 -8.87 19.81
N ALA A 309 3.34 -9.15 21.12
CA ALA A 309 4.51 -9.09 21.98
C ALA A 309 5.61 -10.07 21.53
N ARG A 310 5.26 -11.35 21.30
CA ARG A 310 6.20 -12.37 20.80
C ARG A 310 6.86 -11.97 19.47
N PHE A 311 6.08 -11.42 18.54
CA PHE A 311 6.58 -10.93 17.26
C PHE A 311 7.57 -9.77 17.44
N LEU A 312 7.23 -8.74 18.22
CA LEU A 312 8.13 -7.62 18.50
C LEU A 312 9.40 -8.05 19.25
N ASP A 313 9.28 -8.93 20.24
CA ASP A 313 10.43 -9.44 20.99
C ASP A 313 11.38 -10.25 20.11
N ALA A 314 10.85 -11.12 19.23
CA ALA A 314 11.66 -11.87 18.28
C ALA A 314 12.35 -10.97 17.25
N TYR A 315 11.65 -9.95 16.74
CA TYR A 315 12.21 -8.93 15.85
C TYR A 315 13.37 -8.18 16.53
N ALA A 316 13.14 -7.70 17.76
CA ALA A 316 14.10 -6.91 18.53
C ALA A 316 15.28 -7.77 19.04
N ALA A 317 15.06 -9.04 19.39
CA ALA A 317 16.12 -10.00 19.72
C ALA A 317 17.03 -10.31 18.52
N CYS A 318 16.48 -10.28 17.31
CA CYS A 318 17.25 -10.37 16.06
C CYS A 318 17.93 -9.04 15.67
N GLY A 319 17.80 -7.98 16.47
CA GLY A 319 18.42 -6.67 16.24
C GLY A 319 17.69 -5.81 15.19
N GLY A 320 16.39 -6.04 14.98
CA GLY A 320 15.59 -5.29 14.01
C GLY A 320 15.54 -3.78 14.32
N PRO A 321 15.85 -2.89 13.37
CA PRO A 321 16.06 -1.47 13.62
C PRO A 321 14.79 -0.59 13.65
N ALA A 322 13.60 -1.11 13.34
CA ALA A 322 12.37 -0.29 13.30
C ALA A 322 11.99 0.33 14.66
N VAL A 323 12.21 -0.38 15.76
CA VAL A 323 11.83 0.05 17.10
C VAL A 323 13.09 0.26 17.93
N THR A 324 13.48 1.53 18.10
CA THR A 324 14.70 1.93 18.81
C THR A 324 14.49 2.05 20.31
N ASP A 325 13.29 2.43 20.75
CA ASP A 325 12.86 2.41 22.15
C ASP A 325 11.88 1.25 22.34
N ARG A 326 12.20 0.30 23.22
CA ARG A 326 11.31 -0.83 23.52
C ARG A 326 10.16 -0.44 24.47
N GLY A 327 10.28 0.68 25.19
CA GLY A 327 9.22 1.21 26.05
C GLY A 327 8.06 1.83 25.28
N ASP A 328 8.34 2.38 24.09
CA ASP A 328 7.32 2.94 23.19
C ASP A 328 7.57 2.56 21.72
N PRO A 329 7.02 1.42 21.26
CA PRO A 329 7.07 1.06 19.83
C PRO A 329 6.18 1.97 18.96
N TRP A 330 5.22 2.71 19.52
CA TRP A 330 4.27 3.52 18.75
C TRP A 330 4.87 4.81 18.23
N ALA A 331 5.87 5.38 18.90
CA ALA A 331 6.71 6.46 18.35
C ALA A 331 7.27 6.13 16.95
N ALA A 332 7.53 4.86 16.66
CA ALA A 332 7.90 4.39 15.32
C ALA A 332 6.68 3.97 14.47
N LEU A 333 5.73 3.25 15.06
CA LEU A 333 4.72 2.47 14.33
C LEU A 333 3.36 3.16 14.12
N ASP A 334 3.01 4.25 14.83
CA ASP A 334 1.69 4.90 14.75
C ASP A 334 1.29 5.26 13.30
N LEU A 335 2.08 6.11 12.63
CA LEU A 335 1.78 6.55 11.27
C LEU A 335 1.71 5.38 10.27
N PRO A 336 2.66 4.41 10.25
CA PRO A 336 2.54 3.23 9.40
C PRO A 336 1.29 2.38 9.70
N ALA A 337 1.00 2.09 10.97
CA ALA A 337 -0.17 1.31 11.37
C ALA A 337 -1.48 2.00 10.94
N ARG A 338 -1.59 3.32 11.14
CA ARG A 338 -2.74 4.12 10.70
C ARG A 338 -2.89 4.12 9.18
N ALA A 339 -1.80 4.21 8.42
CA ALA A 339 -1.85 4.14 6.96
C ALA A 339 -2.33 2.76 6.46
N LEU A 340 -1.85 1.66 7.07
CA LEU A 340 -2.33 0.31 6.77
C LEU A 340 -3.79 0.10 7.18
N THR A 341 -4.24 0.67 8.31
CA THR A 341 -5.65 0.68 8.74
C THR A 341 -6.55 1.33 7.69
N VAL A 342 -6.16 2.51 7.17
CA VAL A 342 -6.87 3.17 6.07
C VAL A 342 -6.83 2.32 4.80
N GLU A 343 -5.71 1.65 4.49
CA GLU A 343 -5.60 0.80 3.30
C GLU A 343 -6.53 -0.41 3.38
N TYR A 344 -6.60 -1.07 4.54
CA TYR A 344 -7.51 -2.19 4.77
C TYR A 344 -8.98 -1.77 4.67
N ALA A 345 -9.38 -0.72 5.39
CA ALA A 345 -10.74 -0.19 5.32
C ALA A 345 -11.12 0.21 3.89
N ALA A 346 -10.23 0.91 3.18
CA ALA A 346 -10.45 1.30 1.80
C ALA A 346 -10.59 0.09 0.85
N THR A 347 -9.86 -1.00 1.13
CA THR A 347 -9.97 -2.26 0.36
C THR A 347 -11.32 -2.94 0.57
N ALA A 348 -11.71 -3.13 1.83
CA ALA A 348 -12.95 -3.81 2.20
C ALA A 348 -14.18 -3.04 1.68
N VAL A 349 -14.22 -1.72 1.91
CA VAL A 349 -15.33 -0.86 1.45
C VAL A 349 -15.40 -0.82 -0.08
N ALA A 350 -14.27 -0.74 -0.80
CA ALA A 350 -14.29 -0.76 -2.26
C ALA A 350 -14.78 -2.10 -2.83
N ALA A 351 -14.42 -3.24 -2.20
CA ALA A 351 -14.91 -4.55 -2.60
C ALA A 351 -16.43 -4.69 -2.35
N HIS A 352 -16.90 -4.27 -1.18
CA HIS A 352 -18.30 -4.27 -0.79
C HIS A 352 -19.17 -3.40 -1.73
N LEU A 353 -18.75 -2.16 -2.02
CA LEU A 353 -19.46 -1.27 -2.94
C LEU A 353 -19.53 -1.83 -4.37
N ASN A 354 -18.46 -2.47 -4.85
CA ASN A 354 -18.45 -3.11 -6.16
C ASN A 354 -19.39 -4.34 -6.21
N ALA A 355 -19.44 -5.14 -5.14
CA ALA A 355 -20.39 -6.25 -5.03
C ALA A 355 -21.85 -5.73 -5.04
N ALA A 356 -22.17 -4.74 -4.21
CA ALA A 356 -23.50 -4.11 -4.17
C ALA A 356 -23.95 -3.62 -5.55
N HIS A 357 -23.08 -2.92 -6.29
CA HIS A 357 -23.35 -2.41 -7.63
C HIS A 357 -23.61 -3.51 -8.69
N LEU A 358 -22.86 -4.62 -8.64
CA LEU A 358 -23.12 -5.78 -9.50
C LEU A 358 -24.47 -6.43 -9.17
N ASN A 359 -24.82 -6.49 -7.89
CA ASN A 359 -26.05 -7.09 -7.43
C ASN A 359 -27.29 -6.26 -7.76
N ASP A 360 -27.19 -4.93 -7.69
CA ASP A 360 -28.27 -4.05 -8.13
C ASP A 360 -28.45 -4.14 -9.65
N ARG A 361 -27.38 -4.19 -10.45
CA ARG A 361 -27.49 -4.53 -11.89
C ARG A 361 -28.19 -5.87 -12.14
N HIS A 362 -27.84 -6.92 -11.40
CA HIS A 362 -28.52 -8.22 -11.51
C HIS A 362 -29.97 -8.20 -10.99
N ARG A 363 -30.36 -7.28 -10.11
CA ARG A 363 -31.78 -7.05 -9.75
C ARG A 363 -32.50 -6.31 -10.88
N ASP A 364 -31.87 -5.28 -11.43
CA ASP A 364 -32.37 -4.45 -12.52
C ASP A 364 -32.60 -5.24 -13.81
N ASP A 365 -31.62 -6.07 -14.21
CA ASP A 365 -31.71 -6.93 -15.40
C ASP A 365 -32.74 -8.06 -15.20
N ARG A 366 -32.94 -8.53 -13.96
CA ARG A 366 -34.07 -9.42 -13.64
C ARG A 366 -35.42 -8.70 -13.72
N HIS A 367 -35.54 -7.47 -13.21
CA HIS A 367 -36.79 -6.69 -13.32
C HIS A 367 -37.10 -6.30 -14.78
N ARG A 368 -36.08 -6.04 -15.60
CA ARG A 368 -36.21 -5.83 -17.05
C ARG A 368 -36.36 -7.14 -17.85
N GLY A 369 -36.24 -8.30 -17.22
CA GLY A 369 -36.18 -9.64 -17.84
C GLY A 369 -37.33 -10.59 -17.52
N VAL A 370 -38.40 -10.14 -16.86
CA VAL A 370 -39.68 -10.88 -16.78
C VAL A 370 -40.50 -10.42 -18.00
N ASP A 371 -40.91 -11.26 -18.97
CA ASP A 371 -41.34 -12.65 -18.92
C ASP A 371 -40.27 -13.77 -18.94
N ALA A 372 -40.07 -14.42 -17.80
CA ALA A 372 -39.74 -15.85 -17.72
C ALA A 372 -40.29 -16.43 -16.41
N ARG A 373 -40.87 -17.63 -16.45
CA ARG A 373 -41.67 -18.20 -15.35
C ARG A 373 -40.84 -18.49 -14.10
N ALA A 374 -41.40 -18.16 -12.94
CA ALA A 374 -40.83 -18.51 -11.64
C ALA A 374 -40.76 -20.03 -11.42
N ALA A 375 -39.64 -20.50 -10.89
CA ALA A 375 -39.47 -21.82 -10.31
C ALA A 375 -38.49 -21.76 -9.12
N ASP A 376 -39.09 -21.84 -7.95
CA ASP A 376 -38.57 -22.21 -6.62
C ASP A 376 -37.06 -22.53 -6.46
N ARG A 377 -36.39 -21.78 -5.58
CA ARG A 377 -35.13 -22.16 -4.91
C ARG A 377 -34.92 -21.28 -3.65
N PRO A 378 -34.53 -21.84 -2.48
CA PRO A 378 -34.58 -21.11 -1.22
C PRO A 378 -33.41 -20.13 -1.01
N ASP A 379 -33.68 -19.12 -0.16
CA ASP A 379 -32.75 -18.28 0.61
C ASP A 379 -31.33 -18.09 0.04
N ALA A 380 -31.25 -17.24 -0.97
CA ALA A 380 -30.00 -16.64 -1.44
C ALA A 380 -29.89 -15.18 -0.96
N ALA A 381 -30.05 -14.96 0.35
CA ALA A 381 -29.61 -13.73 1.03
C ALA A 381 -28.09 -13.84 1.27
N TRP A 382 -27.30 -13.83 0.19
CA TRP A 382 -25.84 -13.81 0.28
C TRP A 382 -25.37 -12.51 0.91
N GLU A 383 -24.26 -12.59 1.66
CA GLU A 383 -23.79 -11.55 2.56
C GLU A 383 -23.64 -10.20 1.83
N THR A 384 -24.51 -9.25 2.17
CA THR A 384 -24.50 -7.88 1.63
C THR A 384 -24.03 -6.86 2.68
N GLU A 385 -23.40 -7.34 3.75
CA GLU A 385 -22.81 -6.53 4.81
C GLU A 385 -21.29 -6.52 4.68
N LEU A 386 -20.61 -5.59 5.33
CA LEU A 386 -19.14 -5.61 5.43
C LEU A 386 -18.76 -6.71 6.43
N ASP A 387 -17.69 -7.47 6.17
CA ASP A 387 -17.24 -8.49 7.14
C ASP A 387 -16.74 -7.84 8.45
N GLU A 388 -16.76 -8.60 9.54
CA GLU A 388 -16.38 -8.10 10.87
C GLU A 388 -14.97 -7.47 10.87
N VAL A 389 -14.05 -8.05 10.10
CA VAL A 389 -12.69 -7.56 9.89
C VAL A 389 -12.68 -6.20 9.20
N GLY A 390 -13.39 -6.07 8.07
CA GLY A 390 -13.53 -4.81 7.35
C GLY A 390 -14.19 -3.72 8.20
N LEU A 391 -15.22 -4.07 8.97
CA LEU A 391 -15.90 -3.15 9.88
C LEU A 391 -14.97 -2.66 11.00
N ALA A 392 -14.18 -3.55 11.61
CA ALA A 392 -13.19 -3.17 12.62
C ALA A 392 -12.15 -2.16 12.10
N PHE A 393 -11.74 -2.26 10.83
CA PHE A 393 -10.87 -1.27 10.19
C PHE A 393 -11.58 0.06 9.87
N VAL A 394 -12.86 0.05 9.49
CA VAL A 394 -13.67 1.27 9.31
C VAL A 394 -13.88 2.00 10.64
N ASP A 395 -14.21 1.29 11.70
CA ASP A 395 -14.34 1.85 13.06
C ASP A 395 -13.02 2.41 13.58
N ALA A 396 -11.90 1.74 13.27
CA ALA A 396 -10.57 2.27 13.59
C ALA A 396 -10.28 3.57 12.82
N CYS A 397 -10.68 3.68 11.56
CA CYS A 397 -10.60 4.94 10.81
C CYS A 397 -11.43 6.05 11.48
N ALA A 398 -12.65 5.75 11.94
CA ALA A 398 -13.47 6.71 12.67
C ALA A 398 -12.77 7.22 13.96
N ARG A 399 -12.14 6.33 14.73
CA ARG A 399 -11.35 6.70 15.92
C ARG A 399 -10.15 7.58 15.56
N ILE A 400 -9.40 7.25 14.51
CA ILE A 400 -8.25 8.03 14.02
C ILE A 400 -8.67 9.45 13.60
N ALA A 401 -9.82 9.60 12.93
CA ALA A 401 -10.33 10.90 12.52
C ALA A 401 -10.77 11.76 13.73
N GLY A 402 -11.40 11.14 14.74
CA GLY A 402 -11.88 11.83 15.95
C GLY A 402 -10.74 12.48 16.76
N THR A 403 -9.67 11.73 17.05
CA THR A 403 -8.54 12.23 17.86
C THR A 403 -7.81 13.39 17.20
N ALA A 404 -7.68 13.39 15.87
CA ALA A 404 -7.09 14.51 15.12
C ALA A 404 -7.96 15.78 15.17
N GLY A 405 -9.29 15.62 15.19
CA GLY A 405 -10.24 16.73 15.35
C GLY A 405 -10.11 17.43 16.70
N ASP A 406 -10.04 16.68 17.79
CA ASP A 406 -9.91 17.23 19.14
C ASP A 406 -8.52 17.88 19.36
N ALA A 407 -7.45 17.26 18.87
CA ALA A 407 -6.11 17.85 18.90
C ALA A 407 -6.00 19.13 18.05
N SER A 408 -6.88 19.34 17.07
CA SER A 408 -6.96 20.57 16.28
C SER A 408 -7.77 21.66 16.99
N ARG A 409 -8.90 21.29 17.62
CA ARG A 409 -9.71 22.20 18.44
C ARG A 409 -8.95 22.71 19.66
N SER A 410 -8.23 21.85 20.37
CA SER A 410 -7.42 22.24 21.54
C SER A 410 -6.34 23.28 21.19
N ARG A 411 -5.79 23.24 19.96
CA ARG A 411 -4.82 24.24 19.46
C ARG A 411 -5.46 25.58 19.07
N LEU A 412 -6.75 25.61 18.74
CA LEU A 412 -7.48 26.84 18.42
C LEU A 412 -8.04 27.54 19.67
N CYS A 413 -8.23 26.81 20.78
CA CYS A 413 -8.73 27.35 22.04
C CYS A 413 -7.62 27.80 23.03
N GLY A 414 -6.34 27.69 22.63
CA GLY A 414 -5.17 28.01 23.48
C GLY A 414 -4.30 29.17 22.95
N GLY A 415 -4.86 30.06 22.14
CA GLY A 415 -4.19 31.24 21.57
C GLY A 415 -4.61 32.54 22.24
#